data_AF-A0A243W6Z3-F1
#
_entry.id   AF-A0A243W6Z3-F1
#
_cell.length_a   1.000
_cell.length_b   1.000
_cell.length_c   1.000
_cell.angle_alpha   90.00
_cell.angle_beta   90.00
_cell.angle_gamma   90.00
#
_symmetry.space_group_name_H-M   'P 1'
#
loop_
_entity.id
_entity.type
_entity.pdbx_description
1 polymer ?
#
loop_
_entity_poly.entity_id
_entity_poly.type
_entity_poly.pdbx_seq_one_letter_code
_entity_poly.pdbx_strand_id
1 'polypeptide(L)'
;MAPLTQRRSQHGAAAIGNNIYTWGGYIATTNNSIPGTVFNSLEIYNTATNTWSSGAPMPVAERSQAVAASGDFLYGFGGNASTRNAFRYNVRTNTWSTIAALPTGAFEAAAAAGADGSIYVFGGYTTTAVVVNNTQIYNPTTDSWTAGAPMPTARNGQAAITDAAGLIHVIGGVTSTLAASAVHEVYNPATRPCCTHRPKTRSKSCSNTVAG
;
A
#
# COMPACT_ATOMS: atom_id res chain seq x y z
N MET A 1 25.29 5.53 -0.04
CA MET A 1 24.26 5.48 -1.08
C MET A 1 23.92 6.90 -1.53
N ALA A 2 23.57 7.11 -2.80
CA ALA A 2 23.21 8.42 -3.32
C ALA A 2 21.87 8.90 -2.70
N PRO A 3 21.76 10.17 -2.26
CA PRO A 3 20.51 10.70 -1.73
C PRO A 3 19.46 10.86 -2.84
N LEU A 4 18.18 10.81 -2.46
CA LEU A 4 17.07 11.24 -3.34
C LEU A 4 17.36 12.64 -3.88
N THR A 5 17.04 12.88 -5.16
CA THR A 5 17.22 14.21 -5.76
C THR A 5 16.15 15.18 -5.29
N GLN A 6 14.96 14.66 -4.96
CA GLN A 6 13.85 15.43 -4.41
C GLN A 6 13.47 14.95 -3.00
N ARG A 7 13.54 15.86 -2.03
CA ARG A 7 13.11 15.60 -0.64
C ARG A 7 11.60 15.40 -0.59
N ARG A 8 11.15 14.31 0.03
CA ARG A 8 9.73 13.95 0.13
C ARG A 8 9.46 13.05 1.33
N SER A 9 8.27 13.16 1.92
CA SER A 9 7.65 12.21 2.85
C SER A 9 6.35 11.67 2.25
N GLN A 10 5.72 10.68 2.87
CA GLN A 10 4.43 10.12 2.42
C GLN A 10 4.42 9.64 0.95
N HIS A 11 5.58 9.27 0.43
CA HIS A 11 5.74 8.77 -0.93
C HIS A 11 5.38 7.28 -1.00
N GLY A 12 5.02 6.83 -2.20
CA GLY A 12 5.04 5.41 -2.53
C GLY A 12 6.46 4.91 -2.74
N ALA A 13 6.77 3.70 -2.29
CA ALA A 13 8.02 3.02 -2.59
C ALA A 13 7.78 1.54 -2.90
N ALA A 14 8.43 1.03 -3.95
CA ALA A 14 8.38 -0.38 -4.31
C ALA A 14 9.63 -0.77 -5.09
N ALA A 15 9.98 -2.06 -5.09
CA ALA A 15 11.16 -2.58 -5.78
C ALA A 15 10.78 -3.60 -6.85
N ILE A 16 11.44 -3.52 -8.02
CA ILE A 16 11.40 -4.54 -9.07
C ILE A 16 12.84 -4.73 -9.56
N GLY A 17 13.36 -5.96 -9.41
CA GLY A 17 14.77 -6.26 -9.72
C GLY A 17 15.74 -5.40 -8.90
N ASN A 18 16.71 -4.79 -9.57
CA ASN A 18 17.70 -3.90 -8.94
C ASN A 18 17.22 -2.44 -8.80
N ASN A 19 15.95 -2.17 -9.09
CA ASN A 19 15.41 -0.81 -9.06
C ASN A 19 14.45 -0.62 -7.88
N ILE A 20 14.66 0.46 -7.14
CA ILE A 20 13.72 0.99 -6.15
C ILE A 20 13.05 2.21 -6.77
N TYR A 21 11.72 2.19 -6.83
CA TYR A 21 10.89 3.23 -7.39
C TYR A 21 10.26 4.01 -6.26
N THR A 22 10.38 5.32 -6.29
CA THR A 22 9.81 6.23 -5.31
C THR A 22 8.97 7.28 -6.01
N TRP A 23 7.67 7.36 -5.71
CA TRP A 23 6.78 8.28 -6.41
C TRP A 23 5.85 9.05 -5.48
N GLY A 24 5.37 10.18 -6.00
CA GLY A 24 4.47 11.06 -5.29
C GLY A 24 5.07 11.59 -4.00
N GLY A 25 4.22 11.73 -2.98
CA GLY A 25 4.62 12.23 -1.67
C GLY A 25 4.51 13.73 -1.54
N TYR A 26 5.09 14.25 -0.47
CA TYR A 26 4.82 15.58 0.04
C TYR A 26 6.06 16.20 0.66
N ILE A 27 6.17 17.52 0.58
CA ILE A 27 7.11 18.29 1.39
C ILE A 27 6.34 19.31 2.23
N ALA A 28 6.50 19.22 3.55
CA ALA A 28 5.99 20.25 4.45
C ALA A 28 6.87 21.50 4.32
N THR A 29 6.25 22.68 4.36
CA THR A 29 7.00 23.91 4.66
C THR A 29 7.16 24.02 6.17
N THR A 30 8.26 24.63 6.63
CA THR A 30 8.66 24.62 8.04
C THR A 30 7.67 25.28 9.01
N ASN A 31 6.66 26.00 8.52
CA ASN A 31 5.84 26.88 9.36
C ASN A 31 4.32 26.60 9.27
N ASN A 32 3.86 25.52 8.61
CA ASN A 32 2.42 25.22 8.36
C ASN A 32 1.59 26.37 7.71
N SER A 33 2.21 27.52 7.42
CA SER A 33 1.57 28.73 6.88
C SER A 33 1.60 28.76 5.35
N ILE A 34 2.49 27.98 4.73
CA ILE A 34 2.52 27.76 3.29
C ILE A 34 2.05 26.32 3.05
N PRO A 35 1.03 26.11 2.20
CA PRO A 35 0.61 24.77 1.81
C PRO A 35 1.83 23.99 1.29
N GLY A 36 2.10 22.84 1.90
CA GLY A 36 3.19 22.00 1.42
C GLY A 36 2.91 21.47 0.02
N THR A 37 3.96 21.11 -0.72
CA THR A 37 3.84 20.67 -2.11
C THR A 37 3.63 19.17 -2.17
N VAL A 38 2.59 18.72 -2.87
CA VAL A 38 2.38 17.31 -3.23
C VAL A 38 3.01 17.08 -4.60
N PHE A 39 3.65 15.92 -4.77
CA PHE A 39 4.37 15.59 -6.00
C PHE A 39 3.63 14.53 -6.81
N ASN A 40 3.87 14.53 -8.12
CA ASN A 40 3.55 13.43 -9.03
C ASN A 40 4.81 12.79 -9.62
N SER A 41 6.00 13.28 -9.29
CA SER A 41 7.27 12.79 -9.81
C SER A 41 7.57 11.37 -9.35
N LEU A 42 8.25 10.62 -10.21
CA LEU A 42 8.80 9.28 -9.95
C LEU A 42 10.33 9.35 -10.07
N GLU A 43 11.02 8.89 -9.03
CA GLU A 43 12.47 8.69 -9.01
C GLU A 43 12.79 7.20 -8.92
N ILE A 44 13.81 6.75 -9.65
CA ILE A 44 14.20 5.35 -9.76
C ILE A 44 15.66 5.24 -9.31
N TYR A 45 15.90 4.48 -8.25
CA TYR A 45 17.23 4.18 -7.75
C TYR A 45 17.69 2.81 -8.23
N ASN A 46 18.81 2.77 -8.93
CA ASN A 46 19.46 1.51 -9.30
C ASN A 46 20.47 1.11 -8.21
N THR A 47 20.24 -0.04 -7.58
CA THR A 47 21.05 -0.55 -6.47
C THR A 47 22.44 -1.03 -6.90
N ALA A 48 22.61 -1.42 -8.17
CA ALA A 48 23.87 -1.89 -8.71
C ALA A 48 24.82 -0.73 -9.07
N THR A 49 24.29 0.39 -9.57
CA THR A 49 25.07 1.56 -9.95
C THR A 49 25.09 2.66 -8.88
N ASN A 50 24.23 2.56 -7.86
CA ASN A 50 24.06 3.58 -6.82
C ASN A 50 23.72 4.97 -7.41
N THR A 51 22.79 5.00 -8.37
CA THR A 51 22.37 6.23 -9.08
C THR A 51 20.86 6.37 -9.11
N TRP A 52 20.40 7.63 -9.10
CA TRP A 52 19.01 8.00 -9.31
C TRP A 52 18.76 8.46 -10.74
N SER A 53 17.58 8.16 -11.28
CA SER A 53 17.07 8.69 -12.55
C SER A 53 15.58 9.02 -12.43
N SER A 54 15.09 9.96 -13.23
CA SER A 54 13.67 10.29 -13.28
C SER A 54 12.88 9.31 -14.15
N GLY A 55 11.72 8.87 -13.68
CA GLY A 55 10.71 8.18 -14.47
C GLY A 55 9.59 9.13 -14.91
N ALA A 56 8.67 8.65 -15.74
CA ALA A 56 7.49 9.40 -16.12
C ALA A 56 6.64 9.72 -14.88
N PRO A 57 6.14 10.97 -14.75
CA PRO A 57 5.36 11.36 -13.59
C PRO A 57 3.95 10.76 -13.65
N MET A 58 3.33 10.58 -12.48
CA MET A 58 1.91 10.26 -12.39
C MET A 58 1.05 11.37 -13.03
N PRO A 59 -0.15 11.04 -13.53
CA PRO A 59 -1.06 12.05 -14.08
C PRO A 59 -1.51 13.11 -13.06
N VAL A 60 -1.54 12.74 -11.77
CA VAL A 60 -1.97 13.61 -10.67
C VAL A 60 -0.96 13.53 -9.53
N ALA A 61 -0.79 14.64 -8.80
CA ALA A 61 0.05 14.70 -7.61
C ALA A 61 -0.67 14.08 -6.41
N GLU A 62 -0.06 13.06 -5.81
CA GLU A 62 -0.66 12.24 -4.76
C GLU A 62 0.35 11.92 -3.64
N ARG A 63 -0.16 11.79 -2.42
CA ARG A 63 0.63 11.37 -1.23
C ARG A 63 -0.14 10.34 -0.41
N SER A 64 0.58 9.54 0.35
CA SER A 64 0.04 8.48 1.21
C SER A 64 -0.86 7.49 0.47
N GLN A 65 -0.45 7.14 -0.75
CA GLN A 65 -1.11 6.08 -1.52
C GLN A 65 -0.82 4.71 -0.88
N ALA A 66 -1.75 3.78 -1.03
CA ALA A 66 -1.46 2.37 -0.84
C ALA A 66 -0.73 1.85 -2.08
N VAL A 67 0.41 1.18 -1.89
CA VAL A 67 1.33 0.84 -2.99
C VAL A 67 1.71 -0.62 -3.01
N ALA A 68 1.88 -1.18 -4.21
CA ALA A 68 2.33 -2.55 -4.41
C ALA A 68 3.11 -2.68 -5.73
N ALA A 69 3.93 -3.73 -5.84
CA ALA A 69 4.52 -4.17 -7.11
C ALA A 69 4.05 -5.57 -7.44
N SER A 70 3.77 -5.83 -8.72
CA SER A 70 3.44 -7.16 -9.24
C SER A 70 3.88 -7.27 -10.70
N GLY A 71 4.70 -8.28 -11.00
CA GLY A 71 5.35 -8.40 -12.32
C GLY A 71 6.13 -7.14 -12.68
N ASP A 72 5.82 -6.58 -13.85
CA ASP A 72 6.43 -5.34 -14.38
C ASP A 72 5.66 -4.07 -14.00
N PHE A 73 4.70 -4.18 -13.08
CA PHE A 73 3.80 -3.10 -12.74
C PHE A 73 3.97 -2.65 -11.29
N LEU A 74 4.00 -1.33 -11.11
CA LEU A 74 3.80 -0.68 -9.83
C LEU A 74 2.36 -0.18 -9.77
N TYR A 75 1.75 -0.24 -8.60
CA TYR A 75 0.37 0.19 -8.38
C TYR A 75 0.32 1.23 -7.28
N GLY A 76 -0.46 2.29 -7.50
CA GLY A 76 -0.79 3.30 -6.50
C GLY A 76 -2.29 3.48 -6.39
N PHE A 77 -2.81 3.39 -5.17
CA PHE A 77 -4.24 3.45 -4.88
C PHE A 77 -4.54 4.54 -3.85
N GLY A 78 -5.53 5.36 -4.17
CA GLY A 78 -5.99 6.47 -3.34
C GLY A 78 -4.91 7.52 -3.15
N GLY A 79 -4.78 8.01 -1.93
CA GLY A 79 -3.95 9.16 -1.59
C GLY A 79 -4.75 10.46 -1.59
N ASN A 80 -4.13 11.49 -0.97
CA ASN A 80 -4.56 12.89 -0.87
C ASN A 80 -6.08 13.16 -0.77
N ALA A 81 -6.60 13.60 0.39
CA ALA A 81 -8.04 13.77 0.60
C ALA A 81 -8.86 12.50 0.32
N SER A 82 -8.24 11.33 0.52
CA SER A 82 -8.87 10.01 0.44
C SER A 82 -9.54 9.74 -0.92
N THR A 83 -8.86 10.07 -2.02
CA THR A 83 -9.39 9.87 -3.37
C THR A 83 -9.65 8.40 -3.67
N ARG A 84 -10.41 8.15 -4.76
CA ARG A 84 -10.59 6.82 -5.36
C ARG A 84 -9.61 6.56 -6.51
N ASN A 85 -8.65 7.46 -6.74
CA ASN A 85 -7.74 7.37 -7.86
C ASN A 85 -6.94 6.07 -7.79
N ALA A 86 -6.71 5.46 -8.95
CA ALA A 86 -5.93 4.25 -9.05
C ALA A 86 -5.10 4.30 -10.32
N PHE A 87 -3.81 4.05 -10.19
CA PHE A 87 -2.86 4.10 -11.29
C PHE A 87 -1.95 2.88 -11.27
N ARG A 88 -1.55 2.43 -12.46
CA ARG A 88 -0.44 1.50 -12.62
C ARG A 88 0.67 2.10 -13.46
N TYR A 89 1.91 1.81 -13.13
CA TYR A 89 3.10 2.19 -13.89
C TYR A 89 3.72 0.95 -14.50
N ASN A 90 3.99 0.97 -15.81
CA ASN A 90 4.71 -0.09 -16.50
C ASN A 90 6.20 0.24 -16.55
N VAL A 91 7.03 -0.55 -15.87
CA VAL A 91 8.48 -0.29 -15.79
C VAL A 91 9.20 -0.48 -17.12
N ARG A 92 8.64 -1.26 -18.06
CA ARG A 92 9.24 -1.49 -19.38
C ARG A 92 8.99 -0.33 -20.34
N THR A 93 7.82 0.29 -20.27
CA THR A 93 7.43 1.38 -21.18
C THR A 93 7.60 2.76 -20.57
N ASN A 94 7.92 2.86 -19.27
CA ASN A 94 8.04 4.14 -18.56
C ASN A 94 6.76 4.98 -18.67
N THR A 95 5.59 4.36 -18.43
CA THR A 95 4.28 5.02 -18.57
C THR A 95 3.34 4.66 -17.44
N TRP A 96 2.61 5.67 -16.95
CA TRP A 96 1.45 5.49 -16.08
C TRP A 96 0.17 5.27 -16.89
N SER A 97 -0.77 4.54 -16.32
CA SER A 97 -2.12 4.37 -16.84
C SER A 97 -3.11 4.45 -15.69
N THR A 98 -4.23 5.14 -15.91
CA THR A 98 -5.40 5.06 -15.03
C THR A 98 -6.00 3.66 -15.13
N ILE A 99 -6.39 3.10 -13.99
CA ILE A 99 -7.07 1.81 -13.85
C ILE A 99 -8.38 2.01 -13.09
N ALA A 100 -9.18 0.95 -12.92
CA ALA A 100 -10.45 1.03 -12.21
C ALA A 100 -10.28 1.66 -10.82
N ALA A 101 -11.06 2.70 -10.55
CA ALA A 101 -11.03 3.45 -9.30
C ALA A 101 -11.45 2.56 -8.11
N LEU A 102 -10.86 2.80 -6.93
CA LEU A 102 -11.23 2.05 -5.71
C LEU A 102 -12.74 2.12 -5.45
N PRO A 103 -13.41 1.06 -4.99
CA PRO A 103 -14.78 1.14 -4.51
C PRO A 103 -14.95 2.19 -3.40
N THR A 104 -14.02 2.21 -2.44
CA THR A 104 -13.96 3.19 -1.34
C THR A 104 -12.61 3.88 -1.35
N GLY A 105 -12.63 5.22 -1.42
CA GLY A 105 -11.43 6.04 -1.42
C GLY A 105 -10.66 5.92 -0.11
N ALA A 106 -9.34 5.98 -0.19
CA ALA A 106 -8.47 5.67 0.92
C ALA A 106 -7.24 6.57 0.98
N PHE A 107 -6.91 7.06 2.18
CA PHE A 107 -5.68 7.75 2.51
C PHE A 107 -4.93 6.93 3.57
N GLU A 108 -3.61 6.75 3.42
CA GLU A 108 -2.80 5.95 4.36
C GLU A 108 -3.29 4.50 4.53
N ALA A 109 -3.90 3.93 3.49
CA ALA A 109 -4.10 2.48 3.41
C ALA A 109 -2.78 1.79 3.07
N ALA A 110 -2.73 0.47 3.27
CA ALA A 110 -1.61 -0.35 2.83
C ALA A 110 -2.03 -1.29 1.71
N ALA A 111 -1.10 -1.63 0.81
CA ALA A 111 -1.36 -2.61 -0.23
C ALA A 111 -0.24 -3.65 -0.33
N ALA A 112 -0.61 -4.84 -0.81
CA ALA A 112 0.33 -5.90 -1.14
C ALA A 112 -0.19 -6.74 -2.31
N ALA A 113 0.71 -7.27 -3.12
CA ALA A 113 0.37 -8.22 -4.17
C ALA A 113 0.24 -9.63 -3.59
N GLY A 114 -0.89 -10.29 -3.80
CA GLY A 114 -1.09 -11.68 -3.43
C GLY A 114 -0.41 -12.63 -4.40
N ALA A 115 -0.15 -13.87 -3.95
CA ALA A 115 0.39 -14.93 -4.81
C ALA A 115 -0.58 -15.33 -5.96
N ASP A 116 -1.84 -14.94 -5.87
CA ASP A 116 -2.88 -15.11 -6.90
C ASP A 116 -2.83 -14.01 -7.98
N GLY A 117 -1.89 -13.08 -7.90
CA GLY A 117 -1.73 -11.96 -8.84
C GLY A 117 -2.67 -10.78 -8.58
N SER A 118 -3.56 -10.87 -7.59
CA SER A 118 -4.42 -9.75 -7.19
C SER A 118 -3.68 -8.78 -6.28
N ILE A 119 -4.14 -7.53 -6.23
CA ILE A 119 -3.62 -6.53 -5.30
C ILE A 119 -4.63 -6.27 -4.19
N TYR A 120 -4.20 -6.39 -2.95
CA TYR A 120 -5.05 -6.26 -1.77
C TYR A 120 -4.78 -4.91 -1.11
N VAL A 121 -5.82 -4.11 -0.90
CA VAL A 121 -5.75 -2.82 -0.21
C VAL A 121 -6.50 -2.93 1.12
N PHE A 122 -5.81 -2.59 2.21
CA PHE A 122 -6.28 -2.78 3.58
C PHE A 122 -6.46 -1.45 4.30
N GLY A 123 -7.66 -1.23 4.84
CA GLY A 123 -8.00 -0.14 5.75
C GLY A 123 -7.74 1.24 5.15
N GLY A 124 -7.20 2.12 5.98
CA GLY A 124 -6.95 3.52 5.65
C GLY A 124 -8.02 4.44 6.22
N TYR A 125 -7.97 5.68 5.74
CA TYR A 125 -8.82 6.79 6.15
C TYR A 125 -9.71 7.21 4.98
N THR A 126 -11.03 7.27 5.17
CA THR A 126 -11.99 7.61 4.11
C THR A 126 -12.13 9.12 3.94
N THR A 127 -12.92 9.55 2.95
CA THR A 127 -13.27 10.97 2.74
C THR A 127 -14.11 11.55 3.88
N THR A 128 -14.81 10.70 4.64
CA THR A 128 -15.65 11.08 5.79
C THR A 128 -14.90 11.08 7.12
N ALA A 129 -13.57 11.08 7.08
CA ALA A 129 -12.72 11.09 8.27
C ALA A 129 -12.85 9.84 9.17
N VAL A 130 -13.19 8.69 8.57
CA VAL A 130 -13.34 7.42 9.30
C VAL A 130 -12.18 6.49 8.99
N VAL A 131 -11.54 5.97 10.03
CA VAL A 131 -10.58 4.86 9.94
C VAL A 131 -11.36 3.57 9.70
N VAL A 132 -11.05 2.84 8.64
CA VAL A 132 -11.79 1.64 8.23
C VAL A 132 -10.93 0.37 8.32
N ASN A 133 -11.61 -0.78 8.34
CA ASN A 133 -11.00 -2.11 8.36
C ASN A 133 -11.32 -2.93 7.10
N ASN A 134 -11.86 -2.30 6.06
CA ASN A 134 -12.23 -3.02 4.84
C ASN A 134 -10.98 -3.55 4.09
N THR A 135 -11.21 -4.60 3.32
CA THR A 135 -10.24 -5.16 2.37
C THR A 135 -10.82 -5.02 0.97
N GLN A 136 -10.12 -4.32 0.08
CA GLN A 136 -10.51 -4.12 -1.30
C GLN A 136 -9.51 -4.86 -2.19
N ILE A 137 -10.00 -5.78 -3.04
CA ILE A 137 -9.16 -6.67 -3.85
C ILE A 137 -9.28 -6.26 -5.31
N TYR A 138 -8.19 -5.79 -5.89
CA TYR A 138 -8.07 -5.44 -7.29
C TYR A 138 -7.54 -6.61 -8.10
N ASN A 139 -8.21 -6.93 -9.20
CA ASN A 139 -7.76 -7.93 -10.17
C ASN A 139 -7.16 -7.20 -11.40
N PRO A 140 -5.83 -7.24 -11.60
CA PRO A 140 -5.18 -6.58 -12.73
C PRO A 140 -5.54 -7.13 -14.11
N THR A 141 -6.02 -8.38 -14.19
CA THR A 141 -6.40 -9.03 -15.46
C THR A 141 -7.73 -8.53 -15.98
N THR A 142 -8.69 -8.30 -15.07
CA THR A 142 -10.05 -7.85 -15.42
C THR A 142 -10.27 -6.36 -15.18
N ASP A 143 -9.28 -5.65 -14.64
CA ASP A 143 -9.38 -4.25 -14.22
C ASP A 143 -10.63 -3.99 -13.37
N SER A 144 -10.79 -4.80 -12.31
CA SER A 144 -12.00 -4.77 -11.50
C SER A 144 -11.72 -5.05 -10.03
N TRP A 145 -12.69 -4.70 -9.19
CA TRP A 145 -12.58 -4.81 -7.74
C TRP A 145 -13.59 -5.79 -7.16
N THR A 146 -13.18 -6.49 -6.10
CA THR A 146 -14.06 -7.29 -5.24
C THR A 146 -13.81 -6.97 -3.77
N ALA A 147 -14.80 -7.23 -2.93
CA ALA A 147 -14.65 -7.11 -1.48
C ALA A 147 -13.95 -8.35 -0.91
N GLY A 148 -12.97 -8.14 -0.03
CA GLY A 148 -12.35 -9.18 0.78
C GLY A 148 -12.92 -9.20 2.20
N ALA A 149 -12.57 -10.23 2.99
CA ALA A 149 -12.87 -10.23 4.41
C ALA A 149 -12.16 -9.05 5.10
N PRO A 150 -12.84 -8.34 6.02
CA PRO A 150 -12.26 -7.18 6.68
C PRO A 150 -11.13 -7.58 7.64
N MET A 151 -10.24 -6.64 7.90
CA MET A 151 -9.32 -6.71 9.03
C MET A 151 -10.11 -6.73 10.36
N PRO A 152 -9.67 -7.49 11.37
CA PRO A 152 -10.23 -7.40 12.71
C PRO A 152 -10.12 -6.00 13.32
N THR A 153 -9.05 -5.27 13.02
CA THR A 153 -8.78 -3.94 13.56
C THR A 153 -8.78 -2.86 12.47
N ALA A 154 -9.62 -1.82 12.63
CA ALA A 154 -9.61 -0.65 11.73
C ALA A 154 -8.36 0.20 11.96
N ARG A 155 -7.58 0.42 10.89
CA ARG A 155 -6.26 1.07 10.97
C ARG A 155 -5.92 1.86 9.69
N ASN A 156 -5.18 2.96 9.86
CA ASN A 156 -4.47 3.69 8.79
C ASN A 156 -2.97 3.78 9.14
N GLY A 157 -2.11 4.04 8.15
CA GLY A 157 -0.65 4.18 8.33
C GLY A 157 0.08 2.86 8.62
N GLN A 158 -0.57 1.71 8.41
CA GLN A 158 0.02 0.38 8.51
C GLN A 158 0.93 0.05 7.32
N ALA A 159 1.74 -1.00 7.48
CA ALA A 159 2.45 -1.64 6.39
C ALA A 159 1.75 -2.95 5.98
N ALA A 160 1.82 -3.31 4.70
CA ALA A 160 1.39 -4.62 4.20
C ALA A 160 2.52 -5.25 3.38
N ILE A 161 2.76 -6.56 3.58
CA ILE A 161 3.79 -7.30 2.85
C ILE A 161 3.38 -8.76 2.68
N THR A 162 3.69 -9.34 1.52
CA THR A 162 3.44 -10.76 1.22
C THR A 162 4.68 -11.58 1.52
N ASP A 163 4.53 -12.68 2.27
CA ASP A 163 5.63 -13.61 2.56
C ASP A 163 5.83 -14.65 1.44
N ALA A 164 6.85 -15.50 1.61
CA ALA A 164 7.16 -16.56 0.66
C ALA A 164 6.09 -17.68 0.60
N ALA A 165 5.21 -17.77 1.59
CA ALA A 165 4.08 -18.70 1.60
C ALA A 165 2.82 -18.10 0.92
N GLY A 166 2.89 -16.85 0.46
CA GLY A 166 1.77 -16.15 -0.16
C GLY A 166 0.78 -15.54 0.84
N LEU A 167 1.13 -15.49 2.12
CA LEU A 167 0.33 -14.83 3.16
C LEU A 167 0.65 -13.34 3.19
N ILE A 168 -0.38 -12.51 3.39
CA ILE A 168 -0.22 -11.06 3.47
C ILE A 168 -0.25 -10.64 4.94
N HIS A 169 0.83 -10.04 5.40
CA HIS A 169 0.95 -9.51 6.75
C HIS A 169 0.62 -8.02 6.78
N VAL A 170 -0.32 -7.62 7.64
CA VAL A 170 -0.69 -6.23 7.89
C VAL A 170 -0.26 -5.82 9.29
N ILE A 171 0.69 -4.91 9.37
CA ILE A 171 1.48 -4.64 10.57
C ILE A 171 1.40 -3.17 10.97
N GLY A 172 1.15 -2.93 12.27
CA GLY A 172 1.23 -1.61 12.86
C GLY A 172 0.05 -0.72 12.47
N GLY A 173 0.33 0.57 12.24
CA GLY A 173 -0.66 1.60 11.93
C GLY A 173 -1.21 2.32 13.17
N VAL A 174 -2.24 3.11 12.96
CA VAL A 174 -2.93 3.94 13.95
C VAL A 174 -4.40 3.56 13.97
N THR A 175 -4.97 3.41 15.15
CA THR A 175 -6.41 3.10 15.32
C THR A 175 -7.24 4.38 15.34
N SER A 176 -8.57 4.24 15.36
CA SER A 176 -9.50 5.37 15.53
C SER A 176 -9.30 6.19 16.81
N THR A 177 -8.58 5.65 17.81
CA THR A 177 -8.21 6.37 19.05
C THR A 177 -6.92 7.17 18.92
N LEU A 178 -6.35 7.28 17.70
CA LEU A 178 -5.06 7.91 17.41
C LEU A 178 -3.85 7.25 18.09
N ALA A 179 -4.02 6.04 18.59
CA ALA A 179 -2.95 5.28 19.23
C ALA A 179 -2.17 4.48 18.18
N ALA A 180 -0.83 4.51 18.28
CA ALA A 180 0.02 3.60 17.51
C ALA A 180 -0.28 2.15 17.92
N SER A 181 -0.49 1.29 16.93
CA SER A 181 -0.88 -0.09 17.12
C SER A 181 0.32 -1.03 17.01
N ALA A 182 0.40 -2.00 17.91
CA ALA A 182 1.35 -3.13 17.82
C ALA A 182 0.73 -4.36 17.12
N VAL A 183 -0.45 -4.21 16.51
CA VAL A 183 -1.20 -5.33 15.94
C VAL A 183 -0.52 -5.87 14.67
N HIS A 184 -0.45 -7.20 14.58
CA HIS A 184 -0.03 -7.96 13.41
C HIS A 184 -1.16 -8.91 13.02
N GLU A 185 -1.70 -8.71 11.82
CA GLU A 185 -2.77 -9.51 11.24
C GLU A 185 -2.27 -10.18 9.96
N VAL A 186 -2.76 -11.39 9.68
CA VAL A 186 -2.35 -12.18 8.53
C VAL A 186 -3.57 -12.53 7.70
N TYR A 187 -3.57 -12.13 6.44
CA TYR A 187 -4.59 -12.42 5.46
C TYR A 187 -4.13 -13.54 4.54
N ASN A 188 -4.94 -14.58 4.36
CA ASN A 188 -4.67 -15.66 3.42
C ASN A 188 -5.53 -15.46 2.14
N PRO A 189 -4.94 -15.09 0.99
CA PRO A 189 -5.65 -14.98 -0.29
C PRO A 189 -6.45 -16.23 -0.70
N ALA A 190 -5.96 -17.44 -0.37
CA ALA A 190 -6.56 -18.69 -0.81
C ALA A 190 -7.85 -19.04 -0.05
N THR A 191 -7.88 -18.78 1.26
CA THR A 191 -9.04 -19.12 2.11
C THR A 191 -9.89 -17.90 2.47
N ARG A 192 -9.31 -16.70 2.39
CA ARG A 192 -9.90 -15.38 2.64
C ARG A 192 -10.26 -14.96 4.09
N PRO A 193 -10.03 -15.68 5.21
CA PRO A 193 -10.12 -15.09 6.54
C PRO A 193 -8.81 -14.39 6.93
N CYS A 194 -8.95 -13.28 7.67
CA CYS A 194 -7.85 -12.61 8.33
C CYS A 194 -7.70 -13.19 9.76
N CYS A 195 -6.53 -13.72 10.11
CA CYS A 195 -6.24 -14.26 11.43
C CYS A 195 -5.32 -13.30 12.20
N THR A 196 -5.64 -13.02 13.46
CA THR A 196 -4.72 -12.32 14.37
C THR A 196 -3.61 -13.27 14.79
N HIS A 197 -2.34 -12.93 14.51
CA HIS A 197 -1.22 -13.62 15.12
C HIS A 197 -0.73 -12.76 16.30
N ARG A 198 -1.03 -13.18 17.53
CA ARG A 198 -0.45 -12.54 18.73
C ARG A 198 1.08 -12.74 18.71
N PRO A 199 1.90 -11.77 19.18
CA PRO A 199 3.33 -12.00 19.34
C PRO A 199 3.55 -13.22 20.23
N LYS A 200 4.41 -14.15 19.80
CA LYS A 200 4.73 -15.37 20.57
C LYS A 200 5.48 -15.00 21.85
N THR A 201 4.76 -14.73 22.93
CA THR A 201 5.23 -15.00 24.29
C THR A 201 4.49 -16.24 24.81
N ARG A 202 5.20 -17.38 24.73
CA ARG A 202 4.86 -18.74 25.21
C ARG A 202 3.73 -19.49 24.48
N SER A 203 3.94 -20.80 24.39
CA SER A 203 3.28 -21.82 23.58
C SER A 203 1.76 -21.90 23.75
N LYS A 204 1.04 -22.15 22.63
CA LYS A 204 0.14 -23.30 22.43
C LYS A 204 -0.33 -23.37 20.98
N SER A 205 -0.35 -24.58 20.45
CA SER A 205 -0.76 -25.00 19.11
C SER A 205 -2.26 -24.79 18.87
N CYS A 206 -2.64 -24.37 17.65
CA CYS A 206 -4.02 -24.42 17.19
C CYS A 206 -4.36 -25.85 16.71
N SER A 207 -5.31 -26.50 17.39
CA SER A 207 -5.96 -27.73 16.95
C SER A 207 -7.24 -27.39 16.18
N ASN A 208 -7.34 -27.83 14.92
CA ASN A 208 -8.60 -27.85 14.20
C ASN A 208 -9.36 -29.14 14.57
N THR A 209 -10.49 -29.01 15.26
CA THR A 209 -11.47 -30.09 15.35
C THR A 209 -12.54 -29.84 14.31
N VAL A 210 -12.64 -30.73 13.32
CA VAL A 210 -13.78 -30.82 12.42
C VAL A 210 -14.83 -31.66 13.17
N ALA A 211 -16.00 -31.08 13.44
CA ALA A 211 -17.15 -31.85 13.91
C ALA A 211 -17.77 -32.57 12.70
N GLY A 212 -18.00 -33.88 12.87
CA GLY A 212 -18.68 -34.74 11.90
C GLY A 212 -20.20 -34.62 11.91
#